data_AF-A0A1H5CFQ4-F1
#
_entry.id   AF-A0A1H5CFQ4-F1
#
_cell.length_a   1.000
_cell.length_b   1.000
_cell.length_c   1.000
_cell.angle_alpha   90.00
_cell.angle_beta   90.00
_cell.angle_gamma   90.00
#
_symmetry.space_group_name_H-M   'P 1'
#
loop_
_entity.id
_entity.type
_entity.pdbx_description
1 polymer ?
#
loop_
_entity_poly.entity_id
_entity_poly.type
_entity_poly.pdbx_seq_one_letter_code
_entity_poly.pdbx_strand_id
1 'polypeptide(L)'
;MINNTPNLNKKIFLIIVAILSFATYYFIETSKQLVNWQRKIENSDISDGFALFITINIVKYFLLIFGITSTIFLIVTILKNKYEHRTTT
;
A
#
# COMPACT_ATOMS: atom_id res chain seq x y z
N MET A 1 12.21 27.27 17.84
CA MET A 1 12.27 25.84 17.43
C MET A 1 10.85 25.31 17.37
N ILE A 2 10.34 24.97 16.18
CA ILE A 2 9.01 24.39 16.03
C ILE A 2 9.16 22.90 16.32
N ASN A 3 8.65 22.46 17.48
CA ASN A 3 8.57 21.04 17.83
C ASN A 3 7.58 20.36 16.88
N ASN A 4 8.09 19.86 15.75
CA ASN A 4 7.37 18.98 14.84
C ASN A 4 7.37 17.56 15.39
N THR A 5 6.76 17.34 16.56
CA THR A 5 6.40 15.99 16.98
C THR A 5 5.28 15.52 16.04
N PRO A 6 5.48 14.46 15.25
CA PRO A 6 4.38 13.91 14.46
C PRO A 6 3.29 13.43 15.41
N ASN A 7 2.13 14.10 15.38
CA ASN A 7 0.93 13.74 16.14
C ASN A 7 0.70 12.23 16.08
N LEU A 8 0.50 11.60 17.24
CA LEU A 8 0.27 10.15 17.37
C LEU A 8 -0.76 9.63 16.34
N ASN A 9 -1.79 10.44 16.09
CA ASN A 9 -2.84 10.18 15.09
C ASN A 9 -2.30 9.99 13.66
N LYS A 10 -1.26 10.74 13.27
CA LYS A 10 -0.61 10.62 11.95
C LYS A 10 0.15 9.31 11.81
N LYS A 11 0.83 8.85 12.88
CA LYS A 11 1.56 7.57 12.89
C LYS A 11 0.59 6.39 12.79
N ILE A 12 -0.47 6.42 13.58
CA ILE A 12 -1.53 5.39 13.55
C ILE A 12 -2.18 5.34 12.17
N PHE A 13 -2.48 6.50 11.58
CA PHE A 13 -3.02 6.57 10.23
C PHE A 13 -2.09 5.94 9.18
N LEU A 14 -0.78 6.22 9.22
CA LEU A 14 0.20 5.58 8.32
C LEU A 14 0.22 4.05 8.47
N ILE A 15 0.13 3.54 9.69
CA ILE A 15 0.09 2.09 9.97
C ILE A 15 -1.17 1.48 9.37
N ILE A 16 -2.34 2.09 9.61
CA ILE A 16 -3.62 1.61 9.07
C ILE A 16 -3.56 1.59 7.53
N VAL A 17 -3.04 2.66 6.93
CA VAL A 17 -2.89 2.75 5.47
C VAL A 17 -1.97 1.66 4.94
N ALA A 18 -0.80 1.44 5.58
CA ALA A 18 0.13 0.38 5.16
C ALA A 18 -0.53 -1.01 5.24
N ILE A 19 -1.18 -1.32 6.37
CA ILE A 19 -1.88 -2.61 6.56
C ILE A 19 -2.97 -2.77 5.51
N LEU A 20 -3.79 -1.74 5.29
CA LEU A 20 -4.89 -1.78 4.34
C LEU A 20 -4.38 -1.97 2.90
N SER A 21 -3.29 -1.30 2.52
CA SER A 21 -2.69 -1.47 1.19
C SER A 21 -2.16 -2.88 0.96
N PHE A 22 -1.43 -3.45 1.93
CA PHE A 22 -0.94 -4.83 1.83
C PHE A 22 -2.07 -5.85 1.86
N ALA A 23 -3.08 -5.66 2.72
CA ALA A 23 -4.25 -6.53 2.77
C ALA A 23 -5.03 -6.51 1.44
N THR A 24 -5.21 -5.33 0.85
CA THR A 24 -5.89 -5.17 -0.44
C THR A 24 -5.08 -5.80 -1.58
N TYR A 25 -3.75 -5.61 -1.60
CA TYR A 25 -2.86 -6.28 -2.55
C TYR A 25 -3.00 -7.80 -2.47
N TYR A 26 -2.93 -8.36 -1.26
CA TYR A 26 -3.02 -9.79 -1.04
C TYR A 26 -4.40 -10.35 -1.42
N PHE A 27 -5.46 -9.59 -1.12
CA PHE A 27 -6.82 -9.94 -1.53
C PHE A 27 -6.96 -9.97 -3.05
N ILE A 28 -6.46 -8.95 -3.75
CA ILE A 28 -6.48 -8.90 -5.22
C ILE A 28 -5.74 -10.10 -5.81
N GLU A 29 -4.57 -10.44 -5.25
CA GLU A 29 -3.75 -11.56 -5.74
C GLU A 29 -4.39 -12.93 -5.51
N THR A 30 -5.03 -13.13 -4.37
CA THR A 30 -5.56 -14.43 -3.95
C THR A 30 -7.02 -14.63 -4.41
N SER A 31 -7.69 -13.56 -4.84
CA SER A 31 -9.12 -13.61 -5.16
C SER A 31 -9.39 -14.46 -6.41
N LYS A 32 -9.93 -15.66 -6.16
CA LYS A 32 -10.48 -16.53 -7.20
C LYS A 32 -11.60 -15.85 -8.01
N GLN A 33 -12.30 -14.88 -7.43
CA GLN A 33 -13.34 -14.13 -8.14
C GLN A 33 -12.74 -13.23 -9.22
N LEU A 34 -11.62 -12.56 -8.95
CA LEU A 34 -10.92 -11.72 -9.94
C LEU A 34 -10.35 -12.57 -11.08
N VAL A 35 -9.77 -13.73 -10.76
CA VAL A 35 -9.30 -14.69 -11.77
C VAL A 35 -10.46 -15.23 -12.63
N ASN A 36 -11.60 -15.55 -12.01
CA ASN A 36 -12.78 -15.99 -12.74
C ASN A 36 -13.40 -14.88 -13.59
N TRP A 37 -13.36 -13.63 -13.13
CA TRP A 37 -13.77 -12.47 -13.92
C TRP A 37 -12.86 -12.26 -15.13
N GLN A 38 -11.55 -12.31 -14.95
CA GLN A 38 -10.59 -12.27 -16.05
C GLN A 38 -10.87 -13.37 -17.08
N ARG A 39 -11.06 -14.62 -16.64
CA ARG A 39 -11.42 -15.74 -17.53
C ARG A 39 -12.75 -15.58 -18.25
N LYS A 40 -13.76 -14.96 -17.62
CA LYS A 40 -15.06 -14.74 -18.26
C LYS A 40 -14.95 -13.69 -19.37
N ILE A 41 -14.15 -12.65 -19.15
CA ILE A 41 -13.99 -11.53 -20.09
C ILE A 41 -13.07 -11.90 -21.24
N GLU A 42 -12.02 -12.71 -21.01
CA GLU A 42 -11.19 -13.30 -22.08
C GLU A 42 -12.00 -14.10 -23.10
N ASN A 43 -13.11 -14.70 -22.66
CA ASN A 43 -14.00 -15.48 -23.54
C ASN A 43 -15.08 -14.63 -24.22
N SER A 44 -15.26 -13.35 -23.84
CA SER A 44 -16.30 -12.48 -24.41
C SER A 44 -15.76 -11.46 -25.40
N ASP A 45 -14.61 -10.82 -25.11
CA ASP A 45 -13.95 -9.89 -26.03
C ASP A 45 -12.50 -9.62 -25.59
N ILE A 46 -11.54 -9.75 -26.52
CA ILE A 46 -10.09 -9.65 -26.25
C ILE A 46 -9.71 -8.24 -25.77
N SER A 47 -10.37 -7.21 -26.30
CA SER A 47 -10.14 -5.80 -25.96
C SER A 47 -10.46 -5.51 -24.49
N ASP A 48 -11.62 -5.96 -24.03
CA ASP A 48 -12.09 -5.69 -22.66
C ASP A 48 -11.30 -6.51 -21.63
N GLY A 49 -10.90 -7.73 -22.00
CA GLY A 49 -10.04 -8.59 -21.17
C GLY A 49 -8.67 -7.95 -20.94
N PHE A 50 -8.08 -7.38 -21.98
CA PHE A 50 -6.79 -6.70 -21.90
C PHE A 50 -6.85 -5.42 -21.07
N ALA A 51 -7.89 -4.60 -21.24
CA ALA A 51 -8.08 -3.38 -20.45
C ALA A 51 -8.25 -3.69 -18.95
N LEU A 52 -9.04 -4.72 -18.61
CA LEU A 52 -9.26 -5.13 -17.23
C LEU A 52 -8.00 -5.78 -16.62
N PHE A 53 -7.26 -6.57 -17.40
CA PHE A 53 -5.97 -7.13 -16.98
C PHE A 53 -4.95 -6.03 -16.65
N ILE A 54 -4.81 -5.02 -17.51
CA ILE A 54 -3.93 -3.88 -17.26
C ILE A 54 -4.37 -3.11 -16.01
N THR A 55 -5.66 -2.81 -15.90
CA THR A 55 -6.20 -2.01 -14.79
C THR A 55 -5.96 -2.70 -13.44
N ILE A 56 -6.26 -4.00 -13.33
CA ILE A 56 -6.01 -4.77 -12.10
C ILE A 56 -4.53 -4.77 -11.75
N ASN A 57 -3.65 -4.99 -12.72
CA ASN A 57 -2.21 -5.02 -12.47
C ASN A 57 -1.68 -3.65 -12.05
N ILE A 58 -2.10 -2.56 -12.69
CA ILE A 58 -1.73 -1.19 -12.30
C ILE A 58 -2.13 -0.92 -10.85
N VAL A 59 -3.38 -1.23 -10.48
CA VAL A 59 -3.89 -1.03 -9.11
C VAL A 59 -3.10 -1.88 -8.11
N LYS A 60 -2.84 -3.15 -8.46
CA LYS A 60 -2.05 -4.08 -7.64
C LYS A 60 -0.65 -3.52 -7.36
N TYR A 61 0.11 -3.16 -8.40
CA TYR A 61 1.46 -2.64 -8.22
C TYR A 61 1.49 -1.27 -7.57
N PHE A 62 0.50 -0.41 -7.82
CA PHE A 62 0.36 0.87 -7.12
C PHE A 62 0.18 0.68 -5.61
N LEU A 63 -0.72 -0.23 -5.18
CA LEU A 63 -0.93 -0.56 -3.77
C LEU A 63 0.34 -1.09 -3.11
N LEU A 64 1.10 -1.92 -3.84
CA LEU A 64 2.36 -2.47 -3.35
C LEU A 64 3.41 -1.37 -3.10
N ILE A 65 3.64 -0.50 -4.10
CA ILE A 65 4.58 0.62 -4.00
C ILE A 65 4.16 1.57 -2.88
N PHE A 66 2.86 1.84 -2.77
CA PHE A 66 2.33 2.73 -1.75
C PHE A 66 2.51 2.15 -0.33
N GLY A 67 2.24 0.84 -0.14
CA GLY A 67 2.47 0.13 1.11
C GLY A 67 3.94 0.13 1.53
N ILE A 68 4.86 -0.15 0.60
CA ILE A 68 6.31 -0.10 0.84
C ILE A 68 6.75 1.31 1.23
N THR A 69 6.31 2.32 0.47
CA THR A 69 6.69 3.72 0.71
C THR A 69 6.20 4.21 2.08
N SER A 70 4.95 3.90 2.45
CA SER A 70 4.40 4.20 3.78
C SER A 70 5.21 3.54 4.89
N THR A 71 5.59 2.27 4.71
CA THR A 71 6.42 1.52 5.67
C THR A 71 7.80 2.14 5.85
N ILE A 72 8.48 2.50 4.75
CA ILE A 72 9.78 3.18 4.78
C ILE A 72 9.66 4.50 5.56
N PHE A 73 8.64 5.30 5.26
CA PHE A 73 8.43 6.59 5.93
C PHE A 73 8.22 6.44 7.44
N LEU A 74 7.49 5.39 7.85
CA LEU A 74 7.29 5.05 9.25
C LEU A 74 8.59 4.65 9.94
N ILE A 75 9.39 3.79 9.31
CA ILE A 75 10.69 3.35 9.83
C ILE A 75 11.63 4.55 10.00
N VAL A 76 11.74 5.41 8.99
CA VAL A 76 12.57 6.63 9.05
C VAL A 76 12.11 7.54 10.19
N THR A 77 10.81 7.72 10.37
CA THR A 77 10.25 8.54 11.46
C THR A 77 10.60 7.96 12.83
N ILE A 78 10.52 6.65 13.01
CA ILE A 78 10.88 5.98 14.27
C ILE A 78 12.37 6.11 14.55
N LEU A 79 13.23 5.88 13.55
CA LEU A 79 14.68 5.97 13.68
C LEU A 79 15.13 7.40 14.00
N LYS A 80 14.58 8.41 13.32
CA LYS A 80 14.86 9.82 13.62
C LYS A 80 14.50 10.19 15.05
N ASN A 81 13.30 9.79 15.49
CA ASN A 81 12.83 10.08 16.86
C ASN A 81 13.69 9.37 17.92
N LYS A 82 14.22 8.18 17.62
CA LYS A 82 15.14 7.44 18.50
C LYS A 82 16.52 8.11 18.57
N TYR A 83 16.99 8.72 17.47
CA TYR A 83 18.27 9.40 17.41
C TYR A 83 18.26 10.72 18.21
N GLU A 84 17.23 11.56 18.02
CA GLU A 84 17.08 12.82 18.76
C GLU A 84 17.00 12.59 20.28
N HIS A 85 16.36 11.50 20.71
CA HIS A 85 16.24 11.18 22.13
C HIS A 85 17.55 10.73 22.80
N ARG A 86 18.55 10.28 22.02
CA ARG A 86 19.88 9.89 22.52
C ARG A 86 20.87 11.04 22.63
N THR A 87 20.64 12.14 21.92
CA THR A 87 21.55 13.31 21.91
C THR A 87 21.22 14.34 22.99
N THR A 88 20.07 14.21 23.66
CA THR A 88 19.59 15.12 24.72
C THR A 88 19.68 14.56 26.15
N THR A 89 20.25 13.37 26.30
CA THR A 89 20.60 12.73 27.59
C THR A 89 22.10 12.60 27.70
#